data_AF-A0A6P0KHT3-F1
#
_entry.id   AF-A0A6P0KHT3-F1
#
_cell.length_a   1.000
_cell.length_b   1.000
_cell.length_c   1.000
_cell.angle_alpha   90.00
_cell.angle_beta   90.00
_cell.angle_gamma   90.00
#
_symmetry.space_group_name_H-M   'P 1'
#
loop_
_entity.id
_entity.type
_entity.pdbx_description
1 polymer ?
#
loop_
_entity_poly.entity_id
_entity_poly.type
_entity_poly.pdbx_seq_one_letter_code
_entity_poly.pdbx_strand_id
1 'polypeptide(L)'
;YGPYPNAVVELIRSLDIPTCQGCWDEDIVDGLNACECSYPSHLAEKRGREAHEWTNNVIHPEVREYLASLPMTLRLDNMCFAHGSPNSQHEYLLPSMDGFAALERVLSADAEVLFCGHTHVPYVRTLENCDLNVRVQQPGKNTSDHQFQVGLKQIINAGSVGEPRHGRPNATYVVYATDTAQVTLREVPYDYEKTCAAIIDKGLPPIFAWRLARGMEFAERADDPSHVCQR
;
A
#
# COMPACT_ATOMS: atom_id res chain seq x y z
N TYR A 1 -3.21 7.28 10.39
CA TYR A 1 -4.35 6.56 11.02
C TYR A 1 -4.10 6.11 12.45
N GLY A 2 -2.94 5.51 12.77
CA GLY A 2 -2.67 4.94 14.10
C GLY A 2 -2.23 5.97 15.17
N PRO A 3 -2.40 5.65 16.47
CA PRO A 3 -2.13 6.58 17.57
C PRO A 3 -0.67 6.64 18.02
N TYR A 4 0.24 5.87 17.43
CA TYR A 4 1.64 5.73 17.90
C TYR A 4 2.69 5.90 16.79
N PRO A 5 2.71 7.02 16.04
CA PRO A 5 3.61 7.19 14.89
C PRO A 5 5.10 7.08 15.28
N ASN A 6 5.55 7.81 16.30
CA ASN A 6 6.97 7.79 16.71
C ASN A 6 7.43 6.40 17.16
N ALA A 7 6.66 5.75 18.05
CA ALA A 7 7.03 4.43 18.58
C ALA A 7 7.10 3.35 17.49
N VAL A 8 6.23 3.42 16.47
CA VAL A 8 6.27 2.49 15.33
C VAL A 8 7.55 2.69 14.52
N VAL A 9 7.87 3.94 14.16
CA VAL A 9 9.07 4.23 13.35
C VAL A 9 10.34 3.92 14.12
N GLU A 10 10.41 4.29 15.40
CA GLU A 10 11.53 3.98 16.29
C GLU A 10 11.75 2.47 16.43
N LEU A 11 10.67 1.68 16.56
CA LEU A 11 10.77 0.22 16.62
C LEU A 11 11.33 -0.36 15.32
N ILE A 12 10.78 0.04 14.17
CA ILE A 12 11.26 -0.39 12.84
C ILE A 12 12.75 -0.09 12.69
N ARG A 13 13.16 1.13 13.05
CA ARG A 13 14.56 1.57 13.00
C ARG A 13 15.45 0.80 13.96
N SER A 14 14.99 0.52 15.19
CA SER A 14 15.77 -0.21 16.20
C SER A 14 16.02 -1.68 15.85
N LEU A 15 15.17 -2.24 14.98
CA LEU A 15 15.26 -3.61 14.49
C LEU A 15 15.97 -3.71 13.14
N ASP A 16 16.51 -2.60 12.62
CA ASP A 16 17.18 -2.50 11.32
C ASP A 16 16.34 -3.11 10.18
N ILE A 17 15.03 -2.93 10.21
CA ILE A 17 14.12 -3.47 9.19
C ILE A 17 14.25 -2.62 7.91
N PRO A 18 14.66 -3.20 6.76
CA PRO A 18 14.67 -2.47 5.49
C PRO A 18 13.27 -1.93 5.19
N THR A 19 13.17 -0.61 4.98
CA THR A 19 11.89 0.09 4.86
C THR A 19 11.88 0.96 3.59
N CYS A 20 10.76 0.97 2.86
CA CYS A 20 10.46 1.96 1.84
C CYS A 20 9.39 2.93 2.36
N GLN A 21 9.40 4.16 1.85
CA GLN A 21 8.45 5.19 2.21
C GLN A 21 7.03 4.86 1.69
N GLY A 22 6.00 5.12 2.51
CA GLY A 22 4.60 5.10 2.08
C GLY A 22 4.02 6.51 1.88
N CYS A 23 2.86 6.61 1.23
CA CYS A 23 2.28 7.91 0.86
C CYS A 23 2.01 8.81 2.07
N TRP A 24 1.62 8.23 3.20
CA TRP A 24 1.44 8.98 4.45
C TRP A 24 2.76 9.45 5.06
N ASP A 25 3.86 8.74 4.81
CA ASP A 25 5.19 9.16 5.26
C ASP A 25 5.70 10.32 4.39
N GLU A 26 5.51 10.23 3.07
CA GLU A 26 5.76 11.30 2.09
C GLU A 26 5.04 12.60 2.50
N ASP A 27 3.75 12.53 2.83
CA ASP A 27 2.97 13.69 3.30
C ASP A 27 3.53 14.35 4.56
N ILE A 28 4.03 13.56 5.50
CA ILE A 28 4.57 14.07 6.78
C ILE A 28 5.95 14.71 6.58
N VAL A 29 6.67 14.29 5.54
CA VAL A 29 7.97 14.84 5.15
C VAL A 29 7.80 16.13 4.34
N ASP A 30 6.97 16.13 3.31
CA ASP A 30 6.81 17.24 2.37
C ASP A 30 5.91 18.35 2.91
N GLY A 31 5.10 18.04 3.92
CA GLY A 31 4.15 18.95 4.55
C GLY A 31 2.72 18.77 4.03
N LEU A 32 1.74 19.31 4.79
CA LEU A 32 0.31 19.16 4.52
C LEU A 32 -0.03 19.53 3.06
N ASN A 33 -0.64 18.59 2.33
CA ASN A 33 -1.14 18.66 0.93
C ASN A 33 -0.24 18.06 -0.19
N ALA A 34 0.65 17.10 0.09
CA ALA A 34 1.33 16.34 -0.97
C ALA A 34 0.52 15.13 -1.52
N CYS A 35 -0.40 14.56 -0.72
CA CYS A 35 -1.22 13.39 -1.09
C CYS A 35 -2.18 13.73 -2.24
N GLU A 36 -1.97 13.11 -3.40
CA GLU A 36 -3.01 12.95 -4.43
C GLU A 36 -3.88 11.70 -4.16
N CYS A 37 -3.95 11.28 -2.90
CA CYS A 37 -4.72 10.12 -2.49
C CYS A 37 -6.20 10.33 -2.79
N SER A 38 -6.81 9.37 -3.49
CA SER A 38 -8.24 9.40 -3.74
C SER A 38 -9.00 9.20 -2.42
N TYR A 39 -9.73 10.23 -2.00
CA TYR A 39 -10.69 10.14 -0.90
C TYR A 39 -12.07 9.79 -1.44
N PRO A 40 -12.80 8.85 -0.81
CA PRO A 40 -14.13 8.42 -1.29
C PRO A 40 -15.21 9.50 -1.12
N SER A 41 -14.95 10.53 -0.30
CA SER A 41 -15.86 11.60 0.04
C SER A 41 -15.13 12.81 0.61
N HIS A 42 -15.79 13.98 0.62
CA HIS A 42 -15.25 15.19 1.26
C HIS A 42 -15.12 15.03 2.78
N LEU A 43 -15.97 14.20 3.41
CA LEU A 43 -15.84 13.93 4.84
C LEU A 43 -14.62 13.06 5.14
N ALA A 44 -14.35 12.05 4.30
CA ALA A 44 -13.15 11.22 4.40
C ALA A 44 -11.88 12.07 4.20
N GLU A 45 -11.88 12.96 3.23
CA GLU A 45 -10.81 13.94 2.99
C GLU A 45 -10.57 14.82 4.23
N LYS A 46 -11.63 15.42 4.78
CA LYS A 46 -11.53 16.26 5.98
C LYS A 46 -10.92 15.49 7.17
N ARG A 47 -11.37 14.26 7.41
CA ARG A 47 -10.87 13.41 8.50
C ARG A 47 -9.43 12.95 8.26
N GLY A 48 -9.08 12.68 6.99
CA GLY A 48 -7.70 12.42 6.58
C GLY A 48 -6.79 13.59 6.95
N ARG A 49 -7.18 14.81 6.55
CA ARG A 49 -6.45 16.04 6.90
C ARG A 49 -6.30 16.25 8.41
N GLU A 50 -7.37 16.04 9.19
CA GLU A 50 -7.32 16.11 10.66
C GLU A 50 -6.29 15.12 11.23
N ALA A 51 -6.20 13.91 10.68
CA ALA A 51 -5.22 12.91 11.08
C ALA A 51 -3.78 13.28 10.70
N HIS A 52 -3.58 13.84 9.50
CA HIS A 52 -2.27 14.34 9.06
C HIS A 52 -1.80 15.50 9.93
N GLU A 53 -2.68 16.49 10.19
CA GLU A 53 -2.39 17.62 11.06
C GLU A 53 -1.99 17.15 12.46
N TRP A 54 -2.76 16.21 13.02
CA TRP A 54 -2.43 15.60 14.31
C TRP A 54 -1.06 14.91 14.28
N THR A 55 -0.79 14.08 13.27
CA THR A 55 0.47 13.34 13.13
C THR A 55 1.66 14.31 12.98
N ASN A 56 1.50 15.33 12.16
CA ASN A 56 2.51 16.35 11.90
C ASN A 56 2.89 17.15 13.15
N ASN A 57 1.95 17.32 14.08
CA ASN A 57 2.17 18.02 15.36
C ASN A 57 2.87 17.16 16.41
N VAL A 58 2.69 15.82 16.37
CA VAL A 58 3.25 14.92 17.39
C VAL A 58 4.54 14.21 16.94
N ILE A 59 4.83 14.18 15.64
CA ILE A 59 6.03 13.52 15.10
C ILE A 59 7.31 14.17 15.61
N HIS A 60 8.27 13.38 16.08
CA HIS A 60 9.57 13.91 16.51
C HIS A 60 10.42 14.33 15.28
N PRO A 61 11.27 15.37 15.40
CA PRO A 61 12.12 15.82 14.29
C PRO A 61 13.01 14.70 13.71
N GLU A 62 13.61 13.87 14.56
CA GLU A 62 14.48 12.76 14.16
C GLU A 62 13.72 11.62 13.47
N VAL A 63 12.42 11.46 13.79
CA VAL A 63 11.53 10.52 13.12
C VAL A 63 11.18 11.05 11.74
N ARG A 64 10.85 12.35 11.61
CA ARG A 64 10.60 12.99 10.31
C ARG A 64 11.83 12.91 9.40
N GLU A 65 13.02 13.18 9.92
CA GLU A 65 14.28 13.07 9.17
C GLU A 65 14.54 11.64 8.69
N TYR A 66 14.27 10.64 9.53
CA TYR A 66 14.36 9.25 9.12
C TYR A 66 13.38 8.92 7.98
N LEU A 67 12.10 9.32 8.10
CA LEU A 67 11.10 9.12 7.05
C LEU A 67 11.50 9.80 5.73
N ALA A 68 12.13 10.98 5.80
CA ALA A 68 12.63 11.70 4.63
C ALA A 68 13.82 10.99 3.95
N SER A 69 14.56 10.15 4.68
CA SER A 69 15.68 9.38 4.15
C SER A 69 15.28 8.06 3.48
N LEU A 70 14.02 7.62 3.67
CA LEU A 70 13.55 6.35 3.15
C LEU A 70 13.43 6.39 1.61
N PRO A 71 13.88 5.35 0.90
CA PRO A 71 13.67 5.27 -0.54
C PRO A 71 12.20 4.95 -0.86
N MET A 72 11.73 5.39 -2.03
CA MET A 72 10.37 5.06 -2.49
C MET A 72 10.20 3.56 -2.78
N THR A 73 11.26 2.89 -3.21
CA THR A 73 11.29 1.45 -3.48
C THR A 73 12.53 0.80 -2.91
N LEU A 74 12.42 -0.47 -2.50
CA LEU A 74 13.56 -1.31 -2.17
C LEU A 74 13.71 -2.42 -3.21
N ARG A 75 14.96 -2.83 -3.43
CA ARG A 75 15.30 -3.95 -4.32
C ARG A 75 16.14 -4.96 -3.57
N LEU A 76 15.78 -6.23 -3.75
CA LEU A 76 16.55 -7.37 -3.26
C LEU A 76 16.49 -8.46 -4.32
N ASP A 77 17.61 -8.72 -4.98
CA ASP A 77 17.71 -9.65 -6.11
C ASP A 77 16.64 -9.36 -7.20
N ASN A 78 15.80 -10.33 -7.51
CA ASN A 78 14.68 -10.25 -8.46
C ASN A 78 13.38 -9.70 -7.82
N MET A 79 13.44 -9.13 -6.62
CA MET A 79 12.28 -8.62 -5.88
C MET A 79 12.30 -7.09 -5.78
N CYS A 80 11.13 -6.48 -5.95
CA CYS A 80 10.90 -5.06 -5.74
C CYS A 80 9.84 -4.87 -4.65
N PHE A 81 10.07 -3.94 -3.74
CA PHE A 81 9.13 -3.57 -2.68
C PHE A 81 8.74 -2.11 -2.86
N ALA A 82 7.44 -1.85 -2.96
CA ALA A 82 6.88 -0.51 -3.09
C ALA A 82 5.66 -0.37 -2.16
N HIS A 83 5.31 0.85 -1.77
CA HIS A 83 4.08 1.07 -1.02
C HIS A 83 2.83 0.86 -1.89
N GLY A 84 2.69 1.62 -2.97
CA GLY A 84 1.65 1.45 -3.99
C GLY A 84 2.17 0.62 -5.17
N SER A 85 2.63 1.30 -6.20
CA SER A 85 3.36 0.72 -7.33
C SER A 85 4.81 1.23 -7.38
N PRO A 86 5.69 0.62 -8.19
CA PRO A 86 7.08 1.07 -8.36
C PRO A 86 7.22 2.51 -8.83
N ASN A 87 6.20 3.04 -9.51
CA ASN A 87 6.21 4.37 -10.13
C ASN A 87 5.39 5.40 -9.34
N SER A 88 4.58 4.97 -8.37
CA SER A 88 3.73 5.86 -7.56
C SER A 88 3.37 5.23 -6.23
N GLN A 89 3.59 5.97 -5.13
CA GLN A 89 3.14 5.55 -3.80
C GLN A 89 1.61 5.54 -3.68
N HIS A 90 0.91 6.28 -4.54
CA HIS A 90 -0.54 6.52 -4.47
C HIS A 90 -1.37 5.56 -5.33
N GLU A 91 -0.69 4.65 -6.03
CA GLU A 91 -1.36 3.75 -6.95
C GLU A 91 -1.88 2.47 -6.28
N TYR A 92 -3.18 2.22 -6.44
CA TYR A 92 -3.84 1.01 -5.98
C TYR A 92 -3.60 -0.15 -6.94
N LEU A 93 -2.70 -1.06 -6.56
CA LEU A 93 -2.61 -2.38 -7.18
C LEU A 93 -3.73 -3.28 -6.63
N LEU A 94 -4.88 -3.29 -7.31
CA LEU A 94 -6.06 -4.05 -6.89
C LEU A 94 -6.00 -5.51 -7.37
N PRO A 95 -6.58 -6.48 -6.63
CA PRO A 95 -6.72 -7.86 -7.09
C PRO A 95 -7.44 -7.98 -8.45
N SER A 96 -8.37 -7.07 -8.72
CA SER A 96 -9.18 -7.00 -9.94
C SER A 96 -8.54 -6.22 -11.09
N MET A 97 -7.33 -5.67 -10.91
CA MET A 97 -6.62 -4.94 -11.95
C MET A 97 -6.46 -5.80 -13.22
N ASP A 98 -6.44 -5.18 -14.40
CA ASP A 98 -6.19 -5.89 -15.64
C ASP A 98 -4.85 -6.65 -15.62
N GLY A 99 -4.80 -7.81 -16.29
CA GLY A 99 -3.63 -8.69 -16.31
C GLY A 99 -2.42 -8.07 -17.00
N PHE A 100 -2.64 -7.34 -18.10
CA PHE A 100 -1.57 -6.67 -18.81
C PHE A 100 -1.01 -5.49 -17.99
N ALA A 101 -1.89 -4.69 -17.38
CA ALA A 101 -1.47 -3.62 -16.47
C ALA A 101 -0.67 -4.18 -15.28
N ALA A 102 -1.15 -5.24 -14.63
CA ALA A 102 -0.42 -5.90 -13.54
C ALA A 102 0.97 -6.40 -14.00
N LEU A 103 1.04 -7.04 -15.16
CA LEU A 103 2.30 -7.51 -15.73
C LEU A 103 3.27 -6.36 -16.01
N GLU A 104 2.78 -5.27 -16.60
CA GLU A 104 3.58 -4.07 -16.89
C GLU A 104 4.25 -3.52 -15.63
N ARG A 105 3.57 -3.51 -14.48
CA ARG A 105 4.17 -3.04 -13.21
C ARG A 105 5.30 -3.91 -12.70
N VAL A 106 5.19 -5.22 -12.86
CA VAL A 106 6.27 -6.12 -12.45
C VAL A 106 7.47 -5.96 -13.40
N LEU A 107 7.21 -5.80 -14.69
CA LEU A 107 8.25 -5.64 -15.71
C LEU A 107 8.95 -4.27 -15.66
N SER A 108 8.22 -3.18 -15.44
CA SER A 108 8.83 -1.84 -15.32
C SER A 108 9.70 -1.72 -14.06
N ALA A 109 9.42 -2.54 -13.05
CA ALA A 109 10.30 -2.71 -11.89
C ALA A 109 11.50 -3.62 -12.15
N ASP A 110 11.70 -4.21 -13.34
CA ASP A 110 12.75 -5.22 -13.58
C ASP A 110 12.78 -6.30 -12.48
N ALA A 111 11.59 -6.77 -12.09
CA ALA A 111 11.40 -7.72 -11.00
C ALA A 111 10.73 -9.00 -11.51
N GLU A 112 10.84 -10.08 -10.75
CA GLU A 112 9.99 -11.26 -10.84
C GLU A 112 8.87 -11.21 -9.81
N VAL A 113 9.14 -10.59 -8.65
CA VAL A 113 8.16 -10.45 -7.57
C VAL A 113 8.07 -8.99 -7.16
N LEU A 114 6.86 -8.45 -7.25
CA LEU A 114 6.53 -7.12 -6.76
C LEU A 114 5.75 -7.25 -5.45
N PHE A 115 6.36 -6.83 -4.34
CA PHE A 115 5.68 -6.64 -3.07
C PHE A 115 5.06 -5.25 -3.01
N CYS A 116 3.79 -5.19 -2.63
CA CYS A 116 3.05 -3.94 -2.46
C CYS A 116 2.25 -3.91 -1.15
N GLY A 117 1.80 -2.71 -0.79
CA GLY A 117 0.91 -2.43 0.32
C GLY A 117 -0.27 -1.58 -0.16
N HIS A 118 -0.46 -0.42 0.47
CA HIS A 118 -1.43 0.63 0.11
C HIS A 118 -2.93 0.26 0.19
N THR A 119 -3.36 -0.83 -0.45
CA THR A 119 -4.77 -1.28 -0.45
C THR A 119 -5.23 -1.86 0.88
N HIS A 120 -4.28 -2.31 1.72
CA HIS A 120 -4.51 -3.03 2.98
C HIS A 120 -5.32 -4.34 2.84
N VAL A 121 -5.46 -4.85 1.62
CA VAL A 121 -6.11 -6.13 1.33
C VAL A 121 -5.03 -7.15 0.93
N PRO A 122 -4.82 -8.21 1.73
CA PRO A 122 -3.81 -9.22 1.41
C PRO A 122 -4.22 -10.04 0.18
N TYR A 123 -3.32 -10.20 -0.77
CA TYR A 123 -3.53 -11.10 -1.91
C TYR A 123 -2.20 -11.54 -2.54
N VAL A 124 -2.25 -12.65 -3.25
CA VAL A 124 -1.16 -13.11 -4.12
C VAL A 124 -1.73 -13.24 -5.52
N ARG A 125 -1.10 -12.58 -6.48
CA ARG A 125 -1.43 -12.69 -7.89
C ARG A 125 -0.25 -13.30 -8.62
N THR A 126 -0.49 -14.43 -9.28
CA THR A 126 0.49 -15.09 -10.13
C THR A 126 0.16 -14.81 -11.60
N LEU A 127 1.18 -14.41 -12.37
CA LEU A 127 1.13 -14.19 -13.81
C LEU A 127 2.13 -15.18 -14.41
N GLU A 128 1.63 -16.22 -15.07
CA GLU A 128 2.45 -17.30 -15.63
C GLU A 128 2.09 -17.54 -17.10
N ASN A 129 3.05 -18.03 -17.88
CA ASN A 129 2.88 -18.39 -19.29
C ASN A 129 2.24 -17.29 -20.15
N CYS A 130 2.65 -16.03 -19.92
CA CYS A 130 2.12 -14.89 -20.65
C CYS A 130 2.90 -14.67 -21.95
N ASP A 131 2.22 -14.79 -23.09
CA ASP A 131 2.75 -14.41 -24.40
C ASP A 131 2.29 -12.99 -24.76
N LEU A 132 3.24 -12.08 -24.93
CA LEU A 132 2.97 -10.74 -25.44
C LEU A 132 3.40 -10.66 -26.90
N ASN A 133 2.43 -10.45 -27.79
CA ASN A 133 2.66 -10.26 -29.21
C ASN A 133 2.40 -8.81 -29.60
N VAL A 134 3.43 -8.11 -30.06
CA VAL A 134 3.35 -6.72 -30.52
C VAL A 134 3.56 -6.68 -32.03
N ARG A 135 2.52 -6.28 -32.76
CA ARG A 135 2.58 -6.04 -34.21
C ARG A 135 2.59 -4.54 -34.47
N VAL A 136 3.63 -4.06 -35.14
CA VAL A 136 3.76 -2.67 -35.55
C VAL A 136 3.60 -2.58 -37.07
N GLN A 137 2.60 -1.82 -37.51
CA GLN A 137 2.36 -1.53 -38.91
C GLN A 137 2.49 -0.03 -39.15
N GLN A 138 3.43 0.36 -40.02
CA GLN A 138 3.60 1.74 -40.45
C GLN A 138 3.33 1.85 -41.97
N PRO A 139 2.57 2.86 -42.44
CA PRO A 139 2.36 3.06 -43.87
C PRO A 139 3.69 3.19 -44.63
N GLY A 140 3.88 2.37 -45.67
CA GLY A 140 5.10 2.38 -46.48
C GLY A 140 6.33 1.70 -45.86
N LYS A 141 6.17 0.99 -44.74
CA LYS A 141 7.22 0.14 -44.14
C LYS A 141 6.72 -1.30 -43.94
N ASN A 142 7.67 -2.23 -43.84
CA ASN A 142 7.37 -3.62 -43.50
C ASN A 142 6.79 -3.70 -42.09
N THR A 143 5.78 -4.57 -41.92
CA THR A 143 5.26 -4.95 -40.60
C THR A 143 6.35 -5.61 -39.78
N SER A 144 6.50 -5.23 -38.52
CA SER A 144 7.36 -5.93 -37.55
C SER A 144 6.51 -6.59 -36.47
N ASP A 145 6.73 -7.89 -36.28
CA ASP A 145 6.09 -8.69 -35.23
C ASP A 145 7.15 -9.03 -34.17
N HIS A 146 6.85 -8.71 -32.90
CA HIS A 146 7.69 -9.02 -31.75
C HIS A 146 6.92 -9.92 -30.79
N GLN A 147 7.50 -11.07 -30.45
CA GLN A 147 6.95 -11.99 -29.46
C GLN A 147 7.85 -11.99 -28.22
N PHE A 148 7.23 -11.81 -27.05
CA PHE A 148 7.90 -11.87 -25.76
C PHE A 148 7.25 -12.95 -24.92
N GLN A 149 8.05 -13.90 -24.45
CA GLN A 149 7.62 -14.87 -23.45
C GLN A 149 7.99 -14.35 -22.07
N VAL A 150 7.00 -14.27 -21.19
CA VAL A 150 7.22 -13.88 -19.81
C VAL A 150 7.16 -15.11 -18.93
N GLY A 151 8.24 -15.33 -18.17
CA GLY A 151 8.29 -16.34 -17.11
C GLY A 151 7.33 -16.02 -15.96
N LEU A 152 7.50 -16.74 -14.84
CA LEU A 152 6.69 -16.53 -13.65
C LEU A 152 6.89 -15.10 -13.10
N LYS A 153 5.79 -14.36 -12.95
CA LYS A 153 5.75 -13.05 -12.29
C LYS A 153 4.72 -13.07 -11.17
N GLN A 154 4.99 -12.36 -10.08
CA GLN A 154 4.07 -12.28 -8.93
C GLN A 154 3.87 -10.84 -8.46
N ILE A 155 2.64 -10.52 -8.03
CA ILE A 155 2.35 -9.37 -7.20
C ILE A 155 1.84 -9.89 -5.86
N ILE A 156 2.47 -9.45 -4.77
CA ILE A 156 2.16 -9.88 -3.43
C ILE A 156 1.81 -8.66 -2.60
N ASN A 157 0.56 -8.57 -2.18
CA ASN A 157 0.13 -7.58 -1.20
C ASN A 157 0.07 -8.23 0.18
N ALA A 158 0.86 -7.72 1.13
CA ALA A 158 0.88 -8.28 2.49
C ALA A 158 -0.35 -7.91 3.33
N GLY A 159 -1.23 -7.06 2.79
CA GLY A 159 -2.36 -6.47 3.50
C GLY A 159 -1.89 -5.35 4.43
N SER A 160 -2.35 -5.33 5.67
CA SER A 160 -1.98 -4.30 6.64
C SER A 160 -1.87 -4.85 8.05
N VAL A 161 -0.81 -4.46 8.74
CA VAL A 161 -0.60 -4.77 10.16
C VAL A 161 -1.48 -3.89 11.04
N GLY A 162 -1.57 -2.59 10.72
CA GLY A 162 -2.17 -1.57 11.59
C GLY A 162 -3.56 -1.09 11.17
N GLU A 163 -4.00 -1.37 9.94
CA GLU A 163 -5.33 -0.99 9.46
C GLU A 163 -5.85 -1.97 8.37
N PRO A 164 -6.12 -3.24 8.72
CA PRO A 164 -6.60 -4.23 7.76
C PRO A 164 -7.92 -3.83 7.08
N ARG A 165 -8.09 -4.17 5.80
CA ARG A 165 -9.31 -3.92 5.02
C ARG A 165 -9.98 -5.18 4.47
N HIS A 166 -9.72 -6.33 5.10
CA HIS A 166 -10.21 -7.65 4.67
C HIS A 166 -11.41 -8.20 5.46
N GLY A 167 -12.09 -7.34 6.22
CA GLY A 167 -13.35 -7.64 6.93
C GLY A 167 -13.20 -8.11 8.37
N ARG A 168 -11.99 -8.03 8.94
CA ARG A 168 -11.70 -8.34 10.35
C ARG A 168 -10.47 -7.57 10.84
N PRO A 169 -10.33 -7.31 12.16
CA PRO A 169 -9.32 -6.42 12.71
C PRO A 169 -7.92 -7.02 12.78
N ASN A 170 -7.73 -8.28 12.39
CA ASN A 170 -6.47 -8.99 12.56
C ASN A 170 -5.37 -8.45 11.63
N ALA A 171 -4.16 -8.34 12.18
CA ALA A 171 -2.98 -7.93 11.43
C ALA A 171 -2.61 -8.99 10.38
N THR A 172 -2.14 -8.56 9.22
CA THR A 172 -1.68 -9.48 8.16
C THR A 172 -0.24 -9.21 7.76
N TYR A 173 0.47 -10.29 7.40
CA TYR A 173 1.81 -10.23 6.83
C TYR A 173 2.07 -11.43 5.92
N VAL A 174 3.20 -11.42 5.21
CA VAL A 174 3.63 -12.49 4.31
C VAL A 174 4.92 -13.12 4.81
N VAL A 175 5.00 -14.45 4.72
CA VAL A 175 6.27 -15.18 4.71
C VAL A 175 6.53 -15.62 3.27
N TYR A 176 7.65 -15.19 2.72
CA TYR A 176 8.08 -15.53 1.36
C TYR A 176 9.33 -16.41 1.40
N ALA A 177 9.27 -17.59 0.79
CA ALA A 177 10.41 -18.48 0.65
C ALA A 177 11.15 -18.17 -0.65
N THR A 178 12.34 -17.59 -0.54
CA THR A 178 13.12 -17.07 -1.68
C THR A 178 13.67 -18.15 -2.61
N ASP A 179 13.79 -19.38 -2.14
CA ASP A 179 14.28 -20.54 -2.89
C ASP A 179 13.19 -21.22 -3.75
N THR A 180 11.94 -21.18 -3.29
CA THR A 180 10.81 -21.89 -3.90
C THR A 180 9.74 -20.96 -4.46
N ALA A 181 9.88 -19.66 -4.26
CA ALA A 181 8.87 -18.64 -4.52
C ALA A 181 7.52 -18.90 -3.81
N GLN A 182 7.53 -19.70 -2.75
CA GLN A 182 6.32 -20.01 -1.99
C GLN A 182 5.91 -18.81 -1.13
N VAL A 183 4.63 -18.43 -1.25
CA VAL A 183 4.04 -17.32 -0.48
C VAL A 183 3.08 -17.88 0.57
N THR A 184 3.25 -17.50 1.82
CA THR A 184 2.31 -17.80 2.90
C THR A 184 1.76 -16.52 3.51
N LEU A 185 0.46 -16.27 3.31
CA LEU A 185 -0.25 -15.20 4.00
C LEU A 185 -0.53 -15.63 5.44
N ARG A 186 -0.21 -14.75 6.38
CA ARG A 186 -0.43 -14.94 7.81
C ARG A 186 -1.36 -13.87 8.33
N GLU A 187 -2.22 -14.28 9.23
CA GLU A 187 -3.16 -13.42 9.93
C GLU A 187 -2.99 -13.67 11.43
N VAL A 188 -2.83 -12.60 12.19
CA VAL A 188 -2.52 -12.67 13.62
C VAL A 188 -3.48 -11.79 14.42
N PRO A 189 -4.21 -12.37 15.40
CA PRO A 189 -5.03 -11.59 16.30
C PRO A 189 -4.15 -10.78 17.25
N TYR A 190 -4.61 -9.58 17.58
CA TYR A 190 -4.02 -8.72 18.61
C TYR A 190 -5.12 -7.95 19.32
N ASP A 191 -4.77 -7.29 20.41
CA ASP A 191 -5.68 -6.46 21.19
C ASP A 191 -5.96 -5.12 20.47
N TYR A 192 -6.81 -5.17 19.43
CA TYR A 192 -7.18 -4.00 18.65
C TYR A 192 -8.02 -3.01 19.46
N GLU A 193 -8.71 -3.46 20.50
CA GLU A 193 -9.54 -2.62 21.37
C GLU A 193 -8.68 -1.58 22.10
N LYS A 194 -7.47 -1.95 22.56
CA LYS A 194 -6.49 -0.99 23.08
C LYS A 194 -6.09 0.07 22.07
N THR A 195 -5.86 -0.31 20.82
CA THR A 195 -5.53 0.64 19.75
C THR A 195 -6.72 1.55 19.45
N CYS A 196 -7.93 1.01 19.39
CA CYS A 196 -9.17 1.78 19.23
C CYS A 196 -9.33 2.82 20.36
N ALA A 197 -9.15 2.41 21.62
CA ALA A 197 -9.21 3.33 22.76
C ALA A 197 -8.16 4.44 22.63
N ALA A 198 -6.92 4.10 22.27
CA ALA A 198 -5.85 5.06 22.08
C ALA A 198 -6.09 6.04 20.92
N ILE A 199 -6.77 5.63 19.85
CA ILE A 199 -7.20 6.54 18.76
C ILE A 199 -8.12 7.60 19.34
N ILE A 200 -9.13 7.20 20.13
CA ILE A 200 -10.10 8.13 20.74
C ILE A 200 -9.42 9.04 21.75
N ASP A 201 -8.65 8.48 22.67
CA ASP A 201 -8.01 9.22 23.77
C ASP A 201 -7.03 10.29 23.26
N LYS A 202 -6.38 10.05 22.11
CA LYS A 202 -5.47 11.01 21.48
C LYS A 202 -6.14 12.06 20.61
N GLY A 203 -7.48 12.00 20.48
CA GLY A 203 -8.27 12.96 19.72
C GLY A 203 -8.25 12.75 18.20
N LEU A 204 -7.83 11.56 17.73
CA LEU A 204 -7.97 11.22 16.32
C LEU A 204 -9.45 10.98 15.97
N PRO A 205 -9.86 11.21 14.71
CA PRO A 205 -11.22 10.94 14.25
C PRO A 205 -11.72 9.54 14.65
N PRO A 206 -12.85 9.43 15.39
CA PRO A 206 -13.37 8.14 15.89
C PRO A 206 -13.64 7.10 14.81
N ILE A 207 -13.81 7.53 13.55
CA ILE A 207 -13.99 6.64 12.43
C ILE A 207 -12.82 5.68 12.23
N PHE A 208 -11.59 6.07 12.58
CA PHE A 208 -10.43 5.19 12.42
C PHE A 208 -10.46 4.01 13.40
N ALA A 209 -10.94 4.23 14.63
CA ALA A 209 -11.20 3.15 15.58
C ALA A 209 -12.31 2.22 15.08
N TRP A 210 -13.38 2.78 14.51
CA TRP A 210 -14.47 2.01 13.92
C TRP A 210 -14.00 1.14 12.73
N ARG A 211 -13.22 1.73 11.81
CA ARG A 211 -12.63 1.05 10.64
C ARG A 211 -11.75 -0.11 11.07
N LEU A 212 -10.87 0.14 12.04
CA LEU A 212 -9.99 -0.87 12.61
C LEU A 212 -10.78 -2.04 13.19
N ALA A 213 -11.75 -1.77 14.04
CA ALA A 213 -12.57 -2.80 14.71
C ALA A 213 -13.33 -3.71 13.74
N ARG A 214 -13.65 -3.21 12.52
CA ARG A 214 -14.38 -3.98 11.50
C ARG A 214 -13.48 -4.51 10.38
N GLY A 215 -12.22 -4.07 10.32
CA GLY A 215 -11.32 -4.37 9.22
C GLY A 215 -11.86 -3.90 7.87
N MET A 216 -12.50 -2.74 7.81
CA MET A 216 -13.12 -2.21 6.60
C MET A 216 -12.85 -0.72 6.46
N GLU A 217 -12.72 -0.26 5.22
CA GLU A 217 -12.57 1.16 4.91
C GLU A 217 -13.90 1.93 5.00
N PHE A 218 -15.01 1.26 4.67
CA PHE A 218 -16.30 1.91 4.49
C PHE A 218 -17.16 1.88 5.75
N ALA A 219 -17.39 3.04 6.33
CA ALA A 219 -18.46 3.28 7.30
C ALA A 219 -19.64 4.09 6.73
N GLU A 220 -19.47 4.67 5.53
CA GLU A 220 -20.08 5.97 5.22
C GLU A 220 -21.45 5.93 4.53
N ARG A 221 -22.05 4.76 4.29
CA ARG A 221 -23.38 4.71 3.65
C ARG A 221 -24.50 5.37 4.48
N ALA A 222 -24.28 5.62 5.77
CA ALA A 222 -25.29 6.21 6.66
C ALA A 222 -25.14 7.73 6.85
N ASP A 223 -23.93 8.30 6.72
CA ASP A 223 -23.63 9.65 7.25
C ASP A 223 -23.13 10.67 6.21
N ASP A 224 -22.82 10.27 4.96
CA ASP A 224 -22.26 11.19 3.97
C ASP A 224 -23.05 11.25 2.63
N PRO A 225 -23.77 12.35 2.35
CA PRO A 225 -24.47 12.57 1.09
C PRO A 225 -23.55 12.94 -0.09
N SER A 226 -22.28 13.26 0.15
CA SER A 226 -21.29 13.65 -0.86
C SER A 226 -20.47 12.49 -1.43
N HIS A 227 -20.79 11.25 -1.00
CA HIS A 227 -20.06 10.06 -1.39
C HIS A 227 -19.98 9.90 -2.91
N VAL A 228 -18.76 9.86 -3.44
CA VAL A 228 -18.52 9.62 -4.86
C VAL A 228 -18.32 8.11 -5.03
N CYS A 229 -19.34 7.42 -5.52
CA CYS A 229 -19.25 5.99 -5.82
C CYS A 229 -18.42 5.81 -7.10
N GLN A 230 -17.09 5.77 -6.99
CA GLN A 230 -16.22 5.33 -8.08
C GLN A 230 -15.69 3.93 -7.76
N ARG A 231 -15.94 3.01 -8.68
CA ARG A 231 -15.57 1.58 -8.65
C ARG A 231 -14.29 1.36 -9.43
#